data_AF-K0V645-F1
#
_entry.id   AF-K0V645-F1
#
_cell.length_a   1.000
_cell.length_b   1.000
_cell.length_c   1.000
_cell.angle_alpha   90.00
_cell.angle_beta   90.00
_cell.angle_gamma   90.00
#
_symmetry.space_group_name_H-M   'P 1'
#
loop_
_entity.id
_entity.type
_entity.pdbx_description
1 polymer ?
#
loop_
_entity_poly.entity_id
_entity_poly.type
_entity_poly.pdbx_seq_one_letter_code
_entity_poly.pdbx_strand_id
1 'polypeptide(L)'
;MGPAHLELVGDVTVGMAAGMYSWCILLTFTIPSTAPSAELIGGVLAHPRYRHDHISRWTPAKQEPVHGPYRLEALKADGFQRCSRATAVDILWSWPMTNLNPWVSAGFLLSRELVMAWTSPILSDADEIYRLSVPRDGNEHSYGWVIGLNGYHEFLAVSRRRATATVIIASDD
;
A
#
# COMPACT_ATOMS: atom_id res chain seq x y z
N MET A 1 -13.67 -5.21 -21.17
CA MET A 1 -13.51 -6.32 -20.21
C MET A 1 -13.67 -5.73 -18.81
N GLY A 2 -14.39 -6.40 -17.91
CA GLY A 2 -14.60 -5.94 -16.53
C GLY A 2 -13.37 -6.20 -15.64
N PRO A 3 -13.35 -5.69 -14.39
CA PRO A 3 -12.26 -5.98 -13.46
C PRO A 3 -12.16 -7.48 -13.17
N ALA A 4 -10.94 -7.98 -12.98
CA ALA A 4 -10.73 -9.38 -12.60
C ALA A 4 -11.29 -9.62 -11.18
N HIS A 5 -12.00 -10.73 -10.98
CA HIS A 5 -12.38 -11.14 -9.63
C HIS A 5 -11.16 -11.71 -8.93
N LEU A 6 -10.69 -11.01 -7.89
CA LEU A 6 -9.52 -11.39 -7.11
C LEU A 6 -9.96 -11.99 -5.77
N GLU A 7 -9.32 -13.08 -5.36
CA GLU A 7 -9.53 -13.69 -4.04
C GLU A 7 -8.41 -13.23 -3.11
N LEU A 8 -8.78 -12.63 -1.97
CA LEU A 8 -7.84 -12.26 -0.92
C LEU A 8 -7.39 -13.52 -0.16
N VAL A 9 -6.10 -13.80 -0.19
CA VAL A 9 -5.47 -14.96 0.48
C VAL A 9 -4.50 -14.58 1.58
N GLY A 10 -4.22 -13.28 1.75
CA GLY A 10 -3.42 -12.77 2.87
C GLY A 10 -3.76 -11.32 3.20
N ASP A 11 -3.85 -11.02 4.49
CA ASP A 11 -4.07 -9.68 5.05
C ASP A 11 -3.18 -9.54 6.29
N VAL A 12 -2.01 -8.93 6.09
CA VAL A 12 -1.00 -8.80 7.14
C VAL A 12 -0.81 -7.33 7.46
N THR A 13 -0.83 -6.99 8.75
CA THR A 13 -0.46 -5.66 9.23
C THR A 13 0.81 -5.76 10.07
N VAL A 14 1.84 -5.02 9.65
CA VAL A 14 3.14 -4.93 10.31
C VAL A 14 3.22 -3.57 11.00
N GLY A 15 3.22 -3.55 12.33
CA GLY A 15 3.45 -2.33 13.09
C GLY A 15 4.94 -1.97 13.13
N MET A 16 5.25 -0.68 12.97
CA MET A 16 6.60 -0.17 13.20
C MET A 16 6.93 -0.10 14.70
N ALA A 17 8.17 0.24 15.03
CA ALA A 17 8.63 0.33 16.40
C ALA A 17 7.72 1.22 17.27
N ALA A 18 7.67 0.91 18.57
CA ALA A 18 6.84 1.63 19.52
C ALA A 18 7.08 3.14 19.45
N GLY A 19 6.01 3.92 19.42
CA GLY A 19 6.05 5.39 19.34
C GLY A 19 6.12 5.98 17.93
N MET A 20 6.21 5.16 16.87
CA MET A 20 6.22 5.68 15.49
C MET A 20 4.83 5.90 14.89
N TYR A 21 3.79 5.25 15.43
CA TYR A 21 2.42 5.32 14.89
C TYR A 21 2.34 5.04 13.38
N SER A 22 3.27 4.24 12.85
CA SER A 22 3.31 3.86 11.44
C SER A 22 3.17 2.35 11.27
N TRP A 23 2.70 1.92 10.11
CA TRP A 23 2.51 0.51 9.78
C TRP A 23 2.61 0.24 8.28
N CYS A 24 2.83 -1.03 7.95
CA CYS A 24 2.71 -1.54 6.60
C CYS A 24 1.58 -2.57 6.55
N ILE A 25 0.66 -2.44 5.60
CA ILE A 25 -0.41 -3.42 5.33
C ILE A 25 -0.09 -4.12 4.02
N LEU A 26 -0.20 -5.44 4.03
CA LEU A 26 0.04 -6.31 2.88
C LEU A 26 -1.24 -7.07 2.56
N LEU A 27 -1.87 -6.76 1.43
CA LEU A 27 -3.04 -7.47 0.92
C LEU A 27 -2.62 -8.34 -0.25
N THR A 28 -2.62 -9.65 -0.05
CA THR A 28 -2.21 -10.63 -1.08
C THR A 28 -3.43 -11.25 -1.72
N PHE A 29 -3.48 -11.18 -3.04
CA PHE A 29 -4.55 -11.74 -3.87
C PHE A 29 -4.02 -12.84 -4.77
N THR A 30 -4.84 -13.86 -5.03
CA THR A 30 -4.62 -14.74 -6.19
C THR A 30 -5.04 -14.01 -7.45
N ILE A 31 -4.31 -14.25 -8.54
CA ILE A 31 -4.56 -13.62 -9.84
C ILE A 31 -4.52 -14.66 -10.96
N PRO A 32 -5.28 -14.45 -12.05
CA PRO A 32 -5.02 -15.16 -13.29
C PRO A 32 -3.66 -14.71 -13.86
N SER A 33 -2.73 -15.64 -14.06
CA SER A 33 -1.36 -15.32 -14.47
C SER A 33 -1.27 -14.56 -15.80
N THR A 34 -2.25 -14.71 -16.68
CA THR A 34 -2.30 -14.05 -18.00
C THR A 34 -3.09 -12.75 -18.03
N ALA A 35 -3.75 -12.33 -16.94
CA ALA A 35 -4.61 -11.15 -16.97
C ALA A 35 -3.78 -9.86 -17.14
N PRO A 36 -4.20 -8.90 -17.99
CA PRO A 36 -3.54 -7.61 -18.11
C PRO A 36 -3.46 -6.87 -16.77
N SER A 37 -2.36 -6.17 -16.51
CA SER A 37 -2.14 -5.49 -15.24
C SER A 37 -3.21 -4.44 -14.91
N ALA A 38 -3.79 -3.78 -15.91
CA ALA A 38 -4.92 -2.87 -15.73
C ALA A 38 -6.18 -3.58 -15.18
N GLU A 39 -6.44 -4.83 -15.58
CA GLU A 39 -7.56 -5.62 -15.06
C GLU A 39 -7.29 -6.09 -13.63
N LEU A 40 -6.03 -6.39 -13.31
CA LEU A 40 -5.61 -6.72 -11.94
C LEU A 40 -5.76 -5.53 -11.01
N ILE A 41 -5.30 -4.34 -11.41
CA ILE A 41 -5.47 -3.11 -10.64
C ILE A 41 -6.97 -2.81 -10.46
N GLY A 42 -7.76 -2.92 -11.54
CA GLY A 42 -9.22 -2.78 -11.45
C GLY A 42 -9.87 -3.77 -10.47
N GLY A 43 -9.38 -5.02 -10.45
CA GLY A 43 -9.81 -6.05 -9.50
C GLY A 43 -9.51 -5.69 -8.05
N VAL A 44 -8.30 -5.18 -7.77
CA VAL A 44 -7.90 -4.68 -6.45
C VAL A 44 -8.81 -3.52 -6.02
N LEU A 45 -8.97 -2.50 -6.88
CA LEU A 45 -9.80 -1.32 -6.61
C LEU A 45 -11.27 -1.67 -6.33
N ALA A 46 -11.79 -2.71 -7.00
CA ALA A 46 -13.15 -3.19 -6.81
C ALA A 46 -13.31 -4.04 -5.53
N HIS A 47 -12.23 -4.61 -5.00
CA HIS A 47 -12.29 -5.55 -3.90
C HIS A 47 -12.74 -4.88 -2.59
N PRO A 48 -13.70 -5.44 -1.83
CA PRO A 48 -14.23 -4.81 -0.63
C PRO A 48 -13.16 -4.46 0.42
N ARG A 49 -12.14 -5.31 0.59
CA ARG A 49 -11.04 -5.07 1.54
C ARG A 49 -10.20 -3.83 1.22
N TYR A 50 -10.20 -3.40 -0.04
CA TYR A 50 -9.51 -2.19 -0.46
C TYR A 50 -10.19 -0.93 0.10
N ARG A 51 -11.47 -1.00 0.48
CA ARG A 51 -12.21 0.15 1.03
C ARG A 51 -11.89 0.32 2.52
N HIS A 52 -10.87 1.11 2.81
CA HIS A 52 -10.36 1.30 4.17
C HIS A 52 -9.62 2.64 4.28
N ASP A 53 -10.00 3.49 5.23
CA ASP A 53 -9.40 4.83 5.39
C ASP A 53 -7.94 4.80 5.86
N HIS A 54 -7.52 3.72 6.50
CA HIS A 54 -6.15 3.56 7.03
C HIS A 54 -5.76 4.69 7.99
N ILE A 55 -6.73 5.27 8.70
CA ILE A 55 -6.45 6.25 9.76
C ILE A 55 -5.85 5.57 11.00
N SER A 56 -6.18 4.30 11.23
CA SER A 56 -5.54 3.49 12.25
C SER A 56 -5.56 2.05 11.84
N ARG A 57 -4.55 1.28 12.28
CA ARG A 57 -4.57 -0.19 12.19
C ARG A 57 -5.69 -0.86 12.98
N TRP A 58 -6.33 -0.13 13.90
CA TRP A 58 -7.41 -0.62 14.76
C TRP A 58 -8.80 -0.23 14.27
N THR A 59 -8.89 0.66 13.28
CA THR A 59 -10.17 1.09 12.73
C THR A 59 -10.73 -0.04 11.88
N PRO A 60 -11.96 -0.52 12.13
CA PRO A 60 -12.59 -1.47 11.24
C PRO A 60 -12.88 -0.81 9.88
N ALA A 61 -12.94 -1.61 8.81
CA ALA A 61 -13.35 -1.10 7.50
C ALA A 61 -14.68 -0.34 7.62
N LYS A 62 -14.67 0.95 7.26
CA LYS A 62 -15.88 1.76 7.19
C LYS A 62 -16.62 1.47 5.89
N GLN A 63 -17.94 1.68 5.90
CA GLN A 63 -18.74 1.65 4.66
C GLN A 63 -18.50 2.85 3.75
N GLU A 64 -17.76 3.87 4.21
CA GLU A 64 -17.44 5.04 3.42
C GLU A 64 -16.63 4.64 2.18
N PRO A 65 -16.93 5.24 1.00
CA PRO A 65 -16.20 4.97 -0.24
C PRO A 65 -14.84 5.69 -0.22
N VAL A 66 -13.93 5.23 0.63
CA VAL A 66 -12.60 5.81 0.84
C VAL A 66 -11.51 4.73 0.83
N HIS A 67 -10.28 5.13 0.50
CA HIS A 67 -9.09 4.32 0.63
C HIS A 67 -7.87 5.19 0.98
N GLY A 68 -7.24 4.92 2.12
CA GLY A 68 -6.20 5.81 2.63
C GLY A 68 -6.75 7.24 2.73
N PRO A 69 -6.00 8.26 2.31
CA PRO A 69 -6.47 9.64 2.31
C PRO A 69 -7.47 9.95 1.18
N TYR A 70 -7.68 9.05 0.22
CA TYR A 70 -8.40 9.33 -1.03
C TYR A 70 -9.88 8.96 -0.98
N ARG A 71 -10.70 9.71 -1.72
CA ARG A 71 -12.04 9.25 -2.12
C ARG A 71 -11.88 8.09 -3.11
N LEU A 72 -12.64 7.02 -2.95
CA LEU A 72 -12.49 5.80 -3.77
C LEU A 72 -12.71 6.09 -5.27
N GLU A 73 -13.60 7.02 -5.61
CA GLU A 73 -13.88 7.46 -7.00
C GLU A 73 -12.71 8.16 -7.69
N ALA A 74 -11.75 8.69 -6.92
CA ALA A 74 -10.52 9.30 -7.45
C ALA A 74 -9.48 8.24 -7.84
N LEU A 75 -9.61 7.00 -7.34
CA LEU A 75 -8.68 5.92 -7.59
C LEU A 75 -9.10 5.14 -8.83
N LYS A 76 -8.23 5.16 -9.84
CA LYS A 76 -8.43 4.52 -11.13
C LYS A 76 -7.18 3.75 -11.53
N ALA A 77 -7.32 2.81 -12.45
CA ALA A 77 -6.20 1.97 -12.88
C ALA A 77 -5.05 2.77 -13.49
N ASP A 78 -5.32 3.90 -14.15
CA ASP A 78 -4.31 4.83 -14.67
C ASP A 78 -3.64 5.68 -13.57
N GLY A 79 -4.19 5.72 -12.36
CA GLY A 79 -3.52 6.28 -11.18
C GLY A 79 -2.33 5.44 -10.69
N PHE A 80 -2.22 4.19 -11.15
CA PHE A 80 -1.13 3.28 -10.84
C PHE A 80 -0.08 3.30 -11.95
N GLN A 81 1.06 3.92 -11.66
CA GLN A 81 2.14 4.09 -12.62
C GLN A 81 3.20 3.02 -12.42
N ARG A 82 3.78 2.51 -13.52
CA ARG A 82 4.83 1.50 -13.43
C ARG A 82 6.04 2.04 -12.66
N CYS A 83 6.54 1.26 -11.72
CA CYS A 83 7.63 1.62 -10.83
C CYS A 83 8.74 0.58 -10.93
N SER A 84 10.00 1.01 -10.79
CA SER A 84 11.12 0.09 -10.71
C SER A 84 11.22 -0.54 -9.30
N ARG A 85 11.78 -1.74 -9.20
CA ARG A 85 12.08 -2.37 -7.91
C ARG A 85 12.97 -1.48 -7.05
N ALA A 86 14.01 -0.88 -7.64
CA ALA A 86 14.93 0.00 -6.93
C ALA A 86 14.21 1.22 -6.33
N THR A 87 13.29 1.84 -7.09
CA THR A 87 12.48 2.97 -6.62
C THR A 87 11.54 2.56 -5.49
N ALA A 88 10.87 1.41 -5.60
CA ALA A 88 9.98 0.92 -4.54
C ALA A 88 10.76 0.65 -3.24
N VAL A 89 11.93 0.01 -3.34
CA VAL A 89 12.83 -0.24 -2.21
C VAL A 89 13.30 1.07 -1.58
N ASP A 90 13.75 2.04 -2.38
CA ASP A 90 14.25 3.31 -1.87
C ASP A 90 13.17 4.08 -1.09
N ILE A 91 11.94 4.12 -1.61
CA ILE A 91 10.79 4.75 -0.93
C ILE A 91 10.48 4.02 0.39
N LEU A 92 10.34 2.69 0.37
CA LEU A 92 9.96 1.92 1.56
C LEU A 92 11.06 1.92 2.63
N TRP A 93 12.34 1.94 2.22
CA TRP A 93 13.48 2.06 3.12
C TRP A 93 13.58 3.45 3.77
N SER A 94 13.27 4.48 3.00
CA SER A 94 13.45 5.87 3.43
C SER A 94 12.24 6.42 4.20
N TRP A 95 11.03 5.95 3.90
CA TRP A 95 9.79 6.43 4.50
C TRP A 95 9.80 6.46 6.04
N PRO A 96 10.25 5.41 6.77
CA PRO A 96 10.29 5.45 8.23
C PRO A 96 11.20 6.55 8.81
N MET A 97 11.99 7.26 7.99
CA MET A 97 12.81 8.40 8.41
C MET A 97 12.17 9.77 8.19
N THR A 98 10.97 9.86 7.63
CA THR A 98 10.34 11.16 7.39
C THR A 98 9.84 11.74 8.72
N ASN A 99 10.18 13.00 9.00
CA ASN A 99 9.71 13.77 10.18
C ASN A 99 9.93 13.10 11.54
N LEU A 100 11.11 12.51 11.74
CA LEU A 100 11.44 11.82 12.98
C LEU A 100 11.34 12.72 14.21
N ASN A 101 10.65 12.21 15.23
CA ASN A 101 10.75 12.77 16.56
C ASN A 101 12.21 12.56 17.08
N PRO A 102 12.91 13.62 17.52
CA PRO A 102 14.31 13.55 17.96
C PRO A 102 14.54 12.60 19.16
N TRP A 103 13.49 12.14 19.84
CA TRP A 103 13.57 11.26 21.01
C TRP A 103 13.55 9.76 20.69
N VAL A 104 13.30 9.38 19.44
CA VAL A 104 13.33 7.99 18.99
C VAL A 104 14.67 7.83 18.26
N SER A 105 15.53 6.88 18.59
CA SER A 105 16.81 6.72 17.85
C SER A 105 17.12 5.25 17.60
N ALA A 106 16.94 4.42 18.62
CA ALA A 106 17.06 2.97 18.48
C ALA A 106 15.86 2.32 17.76
N GLY A 107 14.63 2.82 17.97
CA GLY A 107 13.42 2.28 17.33
C GLY A 107 13.38 2.47 15.81
N PHE A 108 14.10 3.46 15.28
CA PHE A 108 14.06 3.79 13.85
C PHE A 108 14.75 2.77 12.94
N LEU A 109 15.92 2.28 13.36
CA LEU A 109 16.62 1.25 12.59
C LEU A 109 15.77 -0.02 12.49
N LEU A 110 15.10 -0.38 13.59
CA LEU A 110 14.21 -1.53 13.62
C LEU A 110 13.04 -1.37 12.65
N SER A 111 12.44 -0.18 12.52
CA SER A 111 11.30 0.02 11.60
C SER A 111 11.68 -0.16 10.14
N ARG A 112 12.87 0.29 9.73
CA ARG A 112 13.37 0.06 8.36
C ARG A 112 13.59 -1.41 8.09
N GLU A 113 14.26 -2.09 9.02
CA GLU A 113 14.51 -3.52 8.92
C GLU A 113 13.20 -4.31 8.89
N LEU A 114 12.21 -3.92 9.70
CA LEU A 114 10.87 -4.51 9.69
C LEU A 114 10.17 -4.31 8.35
N VAL A 115 10.08 -3.08 7.82
CA VAL A 115 9.48 -2.84 6.50
C VAL A 115 10.15 -3.70 5.45
N MET A 116 11.48 -3.74 5.42
CA MET A 116 12.19 -4.51 4.38
C MET A 116 12.11 -6.01 4.56
N ALA A 117 12.11 -6.51 5.80
CA ALA A 117 11.97 -7.95 6.06
C ALA A 117 10.68 -8.50 5.43
N TRP A 118 9.61 -7.71 5.47
CA TRP A 118 8.31 -8.07 4.91
C TRP A 118 8.18 -7.74 3.41
N THR A 119 8.67 -6.58 2.97
CA THR A 119 8.46 -6.10 1.60
C THR A 119 9.51 -6.57 0.60
N SER A 120 10.77 -6.78 1.01
CA SER A 120 11.85 -7.18 0.08
C SER A 120 11.58 -8.51 -0.64
N PRO A 121 11.08 -9.57 0.03
CA PRO A 121 10.76 -10.81 -0.66
C PRO A 121 9.68 -10.62 -1.73
N ILE A 122 8.64 -9.83 -1.41
CA ILE A 122 7.53 -9.52 -2.33
C ILE A 122 8.06 -8.76 -3.55
N LEU A 123 8.84 -7.70 -3.33
CA LEU A 123 9.40 -6.88 -4.40
C LEU A 123 10.41 -7.65 -5.26
N SER A 124 11.15 -8.58 -4.66
CA SER A 124 12.14 -9.42 -5.36
C SER A 124 11.47 -10.44 -6.28
N ASP A 125 10.35 -11.03 -5.84
CA ASP A 125 9.56 -12.00 -6.61
C ASP A 125 8.61 -11.36 -7.64
N ALA A 126 8.44 -10.04 -7.61
CA ALA A 126 7.56 -9.31 -8.52
C ALA A 126 8.16 -9.17 -9.93
N ASP A 127 7.35 -9.50 -10.93
CA ASP A 127 7.61 -9.27 -12.36
C ASP A 127 7.28 -7.83 -12.74
N GLU A 128 6.24 -7.27 -12.12
CA GLU A 128 5.74 -5.93 -12.37
C GLU A 128 5.44 -5.24 -11.03
N ILE A 129 5.81 -3.97 -10.91
CA ILE A 129 5.51 -3.15 -9.74
C ILE A 129 4.84 -1.88 -10.23
N TYR A 130 3.74 -1.51 -9.60
CA TYR A 130 3.02 -0.27 -9.84
C TYR A 130 2.95 0.53 -8.56
N ARG A 131 2.98 1.85 -8.66
CA ARG A 131 2.88 2.78 -7.54
C ARG A 131 1.65 3.68 -7.73
N LEU A 132 0.86 3.82 -6.68
CA LEU A 132 -0.19 4.84 -6.66
C LEU A 132 0.45 6.24 -6.74
N SER A 133 0.07 6.99 -7.77
CA SER A 133 0.63 8.31 -8.08
C SER A 133 -0.45 9.39 -8.19
N VAL A 134 -1.65 9.13 -7.68
CA VAL A 134 -2.74 10.10 -7.62
C VAL A 134 -2.37 11.22 -6.65
N PRO A 135 -2.38 12.51 -7.08
CA PRO A 135 -2.07 13.61 -6.17
C PRO A 135 -3.15 13.72 -5.09
N ARG A 136 -2.75 14.04 -3.86
CA ARG A 136 -3.69 14.24 -2.75
C ARG A 136 -4.60 15.44 -2.98
N ASP A 137 -4.03 16.56 -3.42
CA ASP A 137 -4.78 17.78 -3.69
C ASP A 137 -5.96 17.53 -4.64
N GLY A 138 -7.15 17.93 -4.19
CA GLY A 138 -8.42 17.72 -4.89
C GLY A 138 -8.99 16.30 -4.85
N ASN A 139 -8.24 15.26 -4.44
CA ASN A 139 -8.68 13.85 -4.45
C ASN A 139 -8.98 13.26 -3.06
N GLU A 140 -8.61 13.97 -1.99
CA GLU A 140 -8.81 13.52 -0.61
C GLU A 140 -10.27 13.56 -0.14
N HIS A 141 -10.64 12.69 0.82
CA HIS A 141 -11.91 12.85 1.55
C HIS A 141 -11.78 13.92 2.65
N SER A 142 -12.89 14.25 3.32
CA SER A 142 -12.99 15.39 4.26
C SER A 142 -11.99 15.37 5.43
N TYR A 143 -11.51 14.20 5.80
CA TYR A 143 -10.48 13.97 6.82
C TYR A 143 -9.25 13.25 6.25
N GLY A 144 -9.09 13.22 4.92
CA GLY A 144 -7.96 12.57 4.27
C GLY A 144 -6.62 13.19 4.68
N TRP A 145 -6.63 14.50 4.94
CA TRP A 145 -5.45 15.31 5.25
C TRP A 145 -4.68 14.89 6.51
N VAL A 146 -5.28 14.13 7.43
CA VAL A 146 -4.56 13.60 8.61
C VAL A 146 -3.87 12.26 8.36
N ILE A 147 -4.22 11.54 7.28
CA ILE A 147 -3.70 10.19 7.04
C ILE A 147 -2.34 10.27 6.32
N GLY A 148 -1.33 9.57 6.82
CA GLY A 148 -0.02 9.49 6.18
C GLY A 148 0.68 10.85 6.05
N LEU A 149 0.68 11.64 7.13
CA LEU A 149 1.36 12.95 7.19
C LEU A 149 2.86 12.84 6.95
N ASN A 150 3.48 11.72 7.34
CA ASN A 150 4.89 11.41 7.10
C ASN A 150 5.08 10.55 5.83
N GLY A 151 3.98 10.17 5.19
CA GLY A 151 3.96 9.53 3.88
C GLY A 151 2.81 8.52 3.77
N TYR A 152 2.05 8.62 2.68
CA TYR A 152 1.21 7.54 2.20
C TYR A 152 1.83 6.96 0.94
N HIS A 153 2.27 5.70 1.01
CA HIS A 153 2.91 5.02 -0.11
C HIS A 153 2.22 3.71 -0.39
N GLU A 154 1.77 3.55 -1.62
CA GLU A 154 1.09 2.33 -2.04
C GLU A 154 1.69 1.76 -3.31
N PHE A 155 1.92 0.46 -3.29
CA PHE A 155 2.44 -0.30 -4.41
C PHE A 155 1.59 -1.54 -4.67
N LEU A 156 1.45 -1.92 -5.94
CA LEU A 156 0.97 -3.23 -6.36
C LEU A 156 2.14 -4.01 -6.95
N ALA A 157 2.54 -5.08 -6.29
CA ALA A 157 3.59 -6.00 -6.74
C ALA A 157 2.96 -7.26 -7.32
N VAL A 158 3.17 -7.52 -8.61
CA VAL A 158 2.57 -8.65 -9.33
C VAL A 158 3.62 -9.72 -9.55
N SER A 159 3.36 -10.95 -9.10
CA SER A 159 4.17 -12.14 -9.38
C SER A 159 3.35 -13.13 -10.20
N ARG A 160 3.59 -13.14 -11.52
CA ARG A 160 2.97 -14.05 -12.49
C ARG A 160 3.37 -15.49 -12.22
N ARG A 161 4.64 -15.70 -11.83
CA ARG A 161 5.17 -17.03 -11.47
C ARG A 161 4.42 -17.66 -10.30
N ARG A 162 4.05 -16.86 -9.29
CA ARG A 162 3.30 -17.31 -8.12
C ARG A 162 1.79 -17.17 -8.28
N ALA A 163 1.33 -16.59 -9.39
CA ALA A 163 -0.06 -16.23 -9.61
C ALA A 163 -0.64 -15.39 -8.45
N THR A 164 0.15 -14.44 -7.95
CA THR A 164 -0.27 -13.52 -6.89
C THR A 164 -0.02 -12.06 -7.23
N ALA A 165 -0.84 -11.18 -6.66
CA ALA A 165 -0.57 -9.75 -6.59
C ALA A 165 -0.68 -9.29 -5.15
N THR A 166 0.30 -8.52 -4.68
CA THR A 166 0.33 -8.00 -3.31
C THR A 166 0.28 -6.48 -3.32
N VAL A 167 -0.73 -5.91 -2.67
CA VAL A 167 -0.80 -4.49 -2.37
C VAL A 167 0.03 -4.24 -1.11
N ILE A 168 0.97 -3.32 -1.18
CA ILE A 168 1.81 -2.86 -0.07
C ILE A 168 1.39 -1.43 0.23
N ILE A 169 0.81 -1.18 1.41
CA ILE A 169 0.42 0.15 1.89
C ILE A 169 1.31 0.48 3.07
N ALA A 170 2.14 1.51 2.95
CA ALA A 170 2.92 2.09 4.04
C ALA A 170 2.28 3.44 4.41
N SER A 171 1.83 3.56 5.65
CA SER A 171 1.11 4.73 6.15
C SER A 171 1.41 4.95 7.63
N ASP A 172 1.18 6.19 8.05
CA ASP A 172 1.25 6.66 9.44
C ASP A 172 -0.06 7.35 9.86
N ASP A 173 -0.25 7.47 11.17
CA ASP A 173 -1.22 8.32 11.88
C ASP A 173 -0.59 9.67 12.23
#